data_AF-A0A0B1SJZ5-F1
#
_entry.id   AF-A0A0B1SJZ5-F1
#
_cell.length_a   1.000
_cell.length_b   1.000
_cell.length_c   1.000
_cell.angle_alpha   90.00
_cell.angle_beta   90.00
_cell.angle_gamma   90.00
#
_symmetry.space_group_name_H-M   'P 1'
#
loop_
_entity.id
_entity.type
_entity.pdbx_description
1 polymer ?
#
loop_
_entity_poly.entity_id
_entity_poly.type
_entity_poly.pdbx_seq_one_letter_code
_entity_poly.pdbx_strand_id
1 'polypeptide(L)'
;MGQRSYYYKDYKIEKDYGDVIGKKLSAKIESHDFSKADEAAKIINDFVSEVTAGKIPKLVDADSVNGAFSVIVNAIYFTAEWEHKFNRWGNSKEKFYNSEEKFREMDFMHHGMVRRDYAEDEDFQVLSLQYKDTSYAFNIFLPKKR
;
A
#
# COMPACT_ATOMS: atom_id res chain seq x y z
N MET A 1 -5.98 2.49 -5.81
CA MET A 1 -4.62 2.81 -6.29
C MET A 1 -4.70 4.08 -7.09
N GLY A 2 -3.71 4.96 -6.97
CA GLY A 2 -3.63 6.19 -7.75
C GLY A 2 -2.18 6.53 -8.04
N GLN A 3 -1.93 7.02 -9.25
CA GLN A 3 -0.65 7.51 -9.69
C GLN A 3 -0.79 8.94 -10.21
N ARG A 4 0.13 9.82 -9.80
CA ARG A 4 0.18 11.19 -10.27
C ARG A 4 1.62 11.63 -10.44
N SER A 5 1.87 12.39 -11.50
CA SER A 5 3.16 12.98 -11.79
C SER A 5 3.03 14.50 -11.72
N TYR A 6 3.89 15.12 -10.94
CA TYR A 6 3.93 16.56 -10.70
C TYR A 6 5.22 17.13 -11.30
N TYR A 7 5.13 18.24 -12.02
CA TYR A 7 6.27 18.89 -12.68
C TYR A 7 6.33 20.37 -12.35
N TYR A 8 7.53 20.94 -12.37
CA TYR A 8 7.72 22.35 -12.10
C TYR A 8 7.04 23.21 -13.16
N LYS A 9 6.29 24.22 -12.71
CA LYS A 9 5.35 25.02 -13.53
C LYS A 9 5.93 25.67 -14.79
N ASP A 10 7.22 25.97 -14.79
CA ASP A 10 7.85 26.69 -15.90
C ASP A 10 8.28 25.74 -17.03
N TYR A 11 8.07 24.44 -16.87
CA TYR A 11 8.36 23.44 -17.90
C TYR A 11 7.09 22.96 -18.58
N LYS A 12 7.12 22.96 -19.91
CA LYS A 12 6.08 22.33 -20.73
C LYS A 12 6.47 20.89 -21.01
N ILE A 13 5.55 19.99 -20.73
CA ILE A 13 5.71 18.59 -21.10
C ILE A 13 5.43 18.44 -22.59
N GLU A 14 6.30 17.69 -23.26
CA GLU A 14 6.12 17.30 -24.66
C GLU A 14 4.80 16.51 -24.79
N LYS A 15 4.00 16.85 -25.81
CA LYS A 15 2.62 16.40 -25.94
C LYS A 15 2.54 14.88 -26.10
N ASP A 16 3.40 14.29 -26.94
CA ASP A 16 3.39 12.85 -27.18
C ASP A 16 3.75 12.09 -25.90
N TYR A 17 4.70 12.58 -25.12
CA TYR A 17 5.03 12.04 -23.79
C TYR A 17 3.85 12.13 -22.82
N GLY A 18 3.18 13.29 -22.76
CA GLY A 18 2.00 13.48 -21.93
C GLY A 18 0.86 12.51 -22.28
N ASP A 19 0.62 12.31 -23.58
CA ASP A 19 -0.39 11.39 -24.09
C ASP A 19 -0.06 9.93 -23.75
N VAL A 20 1.21 9.52 -23.84
CA VAL A 20 1.66 8.17 -23.48
C VAL A 20 1.43 7.89 -22.01
N ILE A 21 1.81 8.81 -21.11
CA ILE A 21 1.64 8.63 -19.67
C ILE A 21 0.16 8.60 -19.30
N GLY A 22 -0.63 9.55 -19.82
CA GLY A 22 -2.06 9.63 -19.51
C GLY A 22 -2.82 8.38 -19.96
N LYS A 23 -2.51 7.83 -21.14
CA LYS A 23 -3.23 6.69 -21.71
C LYS A 23 -2.71 5.34 -21.24
N LYS A 24 -1.39 5.16 -21.10
CA LYS A 24 -0.80 3.84 -20.78
C LYS A 24 -0.61 3.60 -19.29
N LEU A 25 -0.34 4.65 -18.52
CA LEU A 25 -0.05 4.54 -17.09
C LEU A 25 -1.22 5.01 -16.21
N SER A 26 -2.31 5.48 -16.82
CA SER A 26 -3.44 6.10 -16.12
C SER A 26 -3.01 7.17 -15.11
N ALA A 27 -1.85 7.77 -15.35
CA ALA A 27 -1.23 8.72 -14.44
C ALA A 27 -1.64 10.12 -14.86
N LYS A 28 -2.22 10.86 -13.92
CA LYS A 28 -2.54 12.27 -14.16
C LYS A 28 -1.24 13.08 -14.08
N ILE A 29 -1.06 13.99 -15.02
CA ILE A 29 0.05 14.94 -15.05
C ILE A 29 -0.46 16.28 -14.55
N GLU A 30 0.25 16.88 -13.59
CA GLU A 30 -0.04 18.21 -13.08
C GLU A 30 1.24 19.06 -12.99
N SER A 31 1.07 20.37 -13.16
CA SER A 31 2.14 21.35 -13.08
C SER A 31 1.96 22.18 -11.82
N HIS A 32 2.99 22.28 -10.98
CA HIS A 32 2.96 22.99 -9.70
C HIS A 32 4.24 23.78 -9.44
N ASP A 33 4.14 24.77 -8.54
CA ASP A 33 5.26 25.58 -8.13
C ASP A 33 5.99 24.97 -6.92
N PHE A 34 7.05 24.21 -7.17
CA PHE A 34 7.86 23.61 -6.10
C PHE A 34 8.70 24.63 -5.30
N SER A 35 8.74 25.91 -5.70
CA SER A 35 9.28 26.97 -4.84
C SER A 35 8.32 27.33 -3.69
N LYS A 36 7.03 27.02 -3.84
CA LYS A 36 6.03 27.06 -2.77
C LYS A 36 5.90 25.68 -2.12
N ALA A 37 6.99 25.24 -1.51
CA ALA A 37 7.16 23.86 -1.05
C ALA A 37 6.03 23.37 -0.12
N ASP A 38 5.55 24.19 0.81
CA ASP A 38 4.42 23.84 1.69
C ASP A 38 3.12 23.59 0.91
N GLU A 39 2.82 24.42 -0.10
CA GLU A 39 1.64 24.28 -0.94
C GLU A 39 1.74 23.00 -1.80
N ALA A 40 2.90 22.77 -2.42
CA ALA A 40 3.15 21.57 -3.21
C ALA A 40 3.05 20.29 -2.37
N ALA A 41 3.65 20.27 -1.18
CA ALA A 41 3.58 19.15 -0.26
C ALA A 41 2.13 18.89 0.18
N LYS A 42 1.35 19.95 0.46
CA LYS A 42 -0.07 19.82 0.79
C LYS A 42 -0.85 19.16 -0.36
N ILE A 43 -0.66 19.61 -1.59
CA ILE A 43 -1.36 19.06 -2.78
C ILE A 43 -1.04 17.58 -2.97
N ILE A 44 0.22 17.19 -2.80
CA ILE A 44 0.63 15.79 -2.88
C ILE A 44 -0.01 14.96 -1.77
N ASN A 45 0.03 15.44 -0.52
CA ASN A 45 -0.53 14.73 0.63
C ASN A 45 -2.06 14.62 0.56
N ASP A 46 -2.76 15.65 0.10
CA ASP A 46 -4.21 15.61 -0.12
C ASP A 46 -4.58 14.54 -1.14
N PHE A 47 -3.86 14.46 -2.26
CA PHE A 47 -4.04 13.41 -3.27
C PHE A 47 -3.80 12.01 -2.69
N VAL A 48 -2.69 11.82 -1.97
CA VAL A 48 -2.36 10.52 -1.36
C VAL A 48 -3.41 10.13 -0.33
N SER A 49 -3.83 11.07 0.51
CA SER A 49 -4.88 10.86 1.51
C SER A 49 -6.20 10.46 0.87
N GLU A 50 -6.63 11.16 -0.19
CA GLU A 50 -7.85 10.83 -0.93
C GLU A 50 -7.79 9.41 -1.52
N VAL A 51 -6.72 9.10 -2.27
CA VAL A 51 -6.52 7.78 -2.90
C VAL A 51 -6.41 6.64 -1.89
N THR A 52 -6.00 6.96 -0.66
CA THR A 52 -5.80 5.98 0.41
C THR A 52 -6.91 5.99 1.46
N ALA A 53 -8.04 6.65 1.18
CA ALA A 53 -9.16 6.80 2.12
C ALA A 53 -8.70 7.30 3.52
N GLY A 54 -7.74 8.23 3.53
CA GLY A 54 -7.15 8.83 4.72
C GLY A 54 -6.16 7.95 5.48
N LYS A 55 -5.80 6.75 4.99
CA LYS A 55 -4.85 5.86 5.67
C LYS A 55 -3.41 6.31 5.56
N ILE A 56 -3.07 7.06 4.52
CA ILE A 56 -1.76 7.71 4.38
C ILE A 56 -2.02 9.23 4.30
N PRO A 57 -2.19 9.90 5.46
CA PRO A 57 -2.55 11.32 5.48
C PRO A 57 -1.38 12.24 5.10
N LYS A 58 -0.15 11.77 5.26
CA LYS A 58 1.06 12.52 4.94
C LYS A 58 2.12 11.56 4.40
N LEU A 59 2.60 11.81 3.18
CA LEU A 59 3.67 11.08 2.50
C LEU A 59 4.95 11.92 2.42
N VAL A 60 4.81 13.23 2.14
CA VAL A 60 5.93 14.16 1.95
C VAL A 60 5.79 15.39 2.85
N ASP A 61 6.87 16.13 3.02
CA ASP A 61 6.90 17.45 3.63
C ASP A 61 7.48 18.49 2.65
N ALA A 62 7.52 19.76 3.08
CA ALA A 62 8.04 20.86 2.26
C ALA A 62 9.51 20.60 1.86
N ASP A 63 10.34 20.15 2.80
CA ASP A 63 11.75 19.87 2.54
C ASP A 63 11.93 18.78 1.47
N SER A 64 11.05 17.77 1.45
CA SER A 64 11.06 16.69 0.46
C SER A 64 10.76 17.15 -0.96
N VAL A 65 10.09 18.29 -1.16
CA VAL A 65 9.65 18.77 -2.48
C VAL A 65 10.28 20.10 -2.89
N ASN A 66 10.97 20.78 -1.97
CA ASN A 66 11.58 22.07 -2.23
C ASN A 66 12.67 21.96 -3.31
N GLY A 67 12.56 22.79 -4.35
CA GLY A 67 13.50 22.78 -5.47
C GLY A 67 13.42 21.54 -6.37
N ALA A 68 12.42 20.67 -6.17
CA ALA A 68 12.20 19.53 -7.06
C ALA A 68 11.88 20.01 -8.48
N PHE A 69 12.42 19.33 -9.48
CA PHE A 69 12.00 19.52 -10.87
C PHE A 69 10.71 18.75 -11.18
N SER A 70 10.60 17.54 -10.64
CA SER A 70 9.46 16.66 -10.80
C SER A 70 9.32 15.70 -9.63
N VAL A 71 8.10 15.32 -9.29
CA VAL A 71 7.77 14.34 -8.27
C VAL A 71 6.79 13.32 -8.86
N ILE A 72 7.09 12.03 -8.73
CA ILE A 72 6.18 10.94 -9.15
C ILE A 72 5.67 10.27 -7.89
N VAL A 73 4.34 10.21 -7.76
CA VAL A 73 3.67 9.69 -6.57
C VAL A 73 2.81 8.50 -6.96
N ASN A 74 3.03 7.38 -6.29
CA ASN A 74 2.18 6.20 -6.35
C ASN A 74 1.67 5.90 -4.95
N ALA A 75 0.36 5.77 -4.80
CA ALA A 75 -0.27 5.43 -3.54
C ALA A 75 -1.30 4.32 -3.75
N ILE A 76 -1.25 3.32 -2.88
CA ILE A 76 -2.18 2.20 -2.88
C ILE A 76 -2.76 1.98 -1.49
N TYR A 77 -4.07 1.84 -1.44
CA TYR A 77 -4.80 1.32 -0.30
C TYR A 77 -5.66 0.17 -0.80
N PHE A 78 -5.63 -0.91 -0.05
CA PHE A 78 -6.39 -2.11 -0.32
C PHE A 78 -7.17 -2.49 0.92
N THR A 79 -8.47 -2.68 0.74
CA THR A 79 -9.40 -3.18 1.76
C THR A 79 -10.38 -4.10 1.08
N ALA A 80 -10.51 -5.31 1.61
CA ALA A 80 -11.39 -6.32 1.07
C ALA A 80 -11.89 -7.22 2.20
N GLU A 81 -13.09 -7.74 2.04
CA GLU A 81 -13.63 -8.75 2.96
C GLU A 81 -12.97 -10.09 2.67
N TRP A 82 -12.62 -10.85 3.71
CA TRP A 82 -12.28 -12.27 3.55
C TRP A 82 -13.49 -13.06 3.06
N GLU A 83 -13.27 -14.07 2.21
CA GLU A 83 -14.32 -15.02 1.80
C GLU A 83 -14.93 -15.71 3.02
N HIS A 84 -14.06 -16.26 3.87
CA HIS A 84 -14.43 -16.76 5.20
C HIS A 84 -13.81 -15.84 6.26
N LYS A 85 -14.67 -15.08 6.95
CA LYS A 85 -14.28 -14.06 7.95
C LYS A 85 -13.86 -14.71 9.27
N PHE A 86 -12.80 -14.19 9.88
CA PHE A 86 -12.40 -14.57 11.24
C PHE A 86 -13.48 -14.21 12.25
N ASN A 87 -13.78 -15.15 13.15
CA ASN A 87 -14.71 -14.93 14.25
C ASN A 87 -14.00 -14.13 15.35
N ARG A 88 -14.49 -12.92 15.63
CA ARG A 88 -13.90 -12.02 16.63
C ARG A 88 -13.85 -12.62 18.04
N TRP A 89 -14.77 -13.52 18.40
CA TRP A 89 -14.76 -14.19 19.71
C TRP A 89 -13.62 -15.21 19.85
N GLY A 90 -13.03 -15.65 18.73
CA GLY A 90 -11.83 -16.49 18.73
C GLY A 90 -10.52 -15.71 18.77
N ASN A 91 -10.54 -14.38 18.63
CA ASN A 91 -9.33 -13.59 18.68
C ASN A 91 -8.77 -13.54 20.10
N SER A 92 -7.46 -13.71 20.24
CA SER A 92 -6.74 -13.74 21.51
C SER A 92 -5.45 -12.93 21.41
N LYS A 93 -4.91 -12.51 22.56
CA LYS A 93 -3.55 -11.97 22.64
C LYS A 93 -2.56 -13.13 22.70
N GLU A 94 -1.60 -13.16 21.79
CA GLU A 94 -0.55 -14.18 21.77
C GLU A 94 0.83 -13.57 21.49
N LYS A 95 1.88 -14.34 21.78
CA LYS A 95 3.27 -13.93 21.58
C LYS A 95 3.67 -14.12 20.12
N PHE A 96 3.99 -13.03 19.44
CA PHE A 96 4.66 -13.02 18.14
C PHE A 96 6.16 -12.89 18.33
N TYR A 97 6.91 -13.89 17.87
CA TYR A 97 8.37 -13.94 17.98
C TYR A 97 9.00 -13.30 16.74
N ASN A 98 9.77 -12.23 16.92
CA ASN A 98 10.52 -11.58 15.84
C ASN A 98 11.99 -12.05 15.75
N SER A 99 12.43 -12.85 16.72
CA SER A 99 13.68 -13.62 16.76
C SER A 99 13.56 -14.67 17.88
N GLU A 100 14.56 -15.54 18.08
CA GLU A 100 14.52 -16.57 19.12
C GLU A 100 14.24 -16.02 20.53
N GLU A 101 14.83 -14.86 20.86
CA GLU A 101 14.77 -14.30 22.22
C GLU A 101 13.79 -13.12 22.36
N LYS A 102 13.31 -12.56 21.25
CA LYS A 102 12.44 -11.38 21.27
C LYS A 102 11.02 -11.74 20.82
N PHE A 103 10.05 -11.34 21.63
CA PHE A 103 8.64 -11.42 21.29
C PHE A 103 7.91 -10.13 21.64
N ARG A 104 6.76 -9.94 21.01
CA ARG A 104 5.77 -8.94 21.38
C ARG A 104 4.39 -9.59 21.44
N GLU A 105 3.55 -9.15 22.36
CA GLU A 105 2.16 -9.59 22.38
C GLU A 105 1.36 -8.87 21.29
N MET A 106 0.55 -9.61 20.53
CA MET A 106 -0.31 -9.07 19.49
C MET A 106 -1.67 -9.76 19.50
N ASP A 107 -2.67 -9.15 18.87
CA ASP A 107 -3.93 -9.83 18.58
C ASP A 107 -3.73 -10.83 17.45
N PHE A 108 -4.00 -12.10 17.73
CA PHE A 108 -4.05 -13.16 16.72
C PHE A 108 -5.50 -13.40 16.33
N MET A 109 -5.70 -13.68 15.04
CA MET A 109 -7.01 -14.03 14.50
C MET A 109 -7.11 -15.54 14.35
N HIS A 110 -8.17 -16.14 14.89
CA HIS A 110 -8.36 -17.59 14.86
C HIS A 110 -9.61 -17.96 14.07
N HIS A 111 -9.54 -19.09 13.38
CA HIS A 111 -10.69 -19.71 12.75
C HIS A 111 -10.54 -21.23 12.78
N GLY A 112 -11.51 -21.91 13.40
CA GLY A 112 -11.60 -23.37 13.34
C GLY A 112 -12.43 -23.83 12.15
N MET A 113 -12.23 -25.07 11.70
CA MET A 113 -13.13 -25.79 10.80
C MET A 113 -13.40 -25.09 9.44
N VAL A 114 -12.40 -24.41 8.85
CA VAL A 114 -12.48 -23.88 7.49
C VAL A 114 -11.37 -24.49 6.64
N ARG A 115 -11.77 -24.99 5.46
CA ARG A 115 -10.80 -25.46 4.47
C ARG A 115 -10.14 -24.25 3.81
N ARG A 116 -8.81 -24.24 3.79
CA ARG A 116 -7.99 -23.22 3.13
C ARG A 116 -6.98 -23.91 2.23
N ASP A 117 -6.56 -23.20 1.18
CA ASP A 117 -5.46 -23.69 0.36
C ASP A 117 -4.17 -23.60 1.17
N TYR A 118 -3.46 -24.72 1.21
CA TYR A 118 -2.26 -24.91 2.02
C TYR A 118 -1.27 -25.76 1.24
N ALA A 119 0.01 -25.38 1.33
CA ALA A 119 1.12 -26.16 0.80
C ALA A 119 2.33 -25.97 1.72
N GLU A 120 3.27 -26.91 1.69
CA GLU A 120 4.53 -26.78 2.42
C GLU A 120 5.63 -27.57 1.73
N ASP A 121 6.87 -27.14 1.95
CA ASP A 121 8.09 -27.87 1.58
C ASP A 121 9.03 -28.01 2.78
N GLU A 122 10.32 -28.25 2.55
CA GLU A 122 11.30 -28.40 3.64
C GLU A 122 11.56 -27.08 4.40
N ASP A 123 11.36 -25.94 3.75
CA ASP A 123 11.79 -24.63 4.25
C ASP A 123 10.63 -23.79 4.79
N PHE A 124 9.45 -23.86 4.18
CA PHE A 124 8.31 -23.03 4.55
C PHE A 124 6.94 -23.71 4.39
N GLN A 125 5.94 -23.06 4.98
CA GLN A 125 4.52 -23.36 4.86
C GLN A 125 3.83 -22.17 4.20
N VAL A 126 2.85 -22.42 3.33
CA VAL A 126 2.06 -21.40 2.66
C VAL A 126 0.59 -21.60 3.00
N LEU A 127 -0.04 -20.54 3.47
CA LEU A 127 -1.49 -20.47 3.66
C LEU A 127 -2.08 -19.40 2.75
N SER A 128 -3.09 -19.75 1.95
CA SER A 128 -3.83 -18.78 1.15
C SER A 128 -5.16 -18.41 1.81
N LEU A 129 -5.38 -17.11 1.99
CA LEU A 129 -6.63 -16.55 2.49
C LEU A 129 -7.33 -15.79 1.37
N GLN A 130 -8.32 -16.41 0.75
CA GLN A 130 -9.11 -15.78 -0.32
C GLN A 130 -9.94 -14.60 0.22
N TYR A 131 -10.01 -13.55 -0.59
CA TYR A 131 -10.97 -12.48 -0.39
C TYR A 131 -12.34 -12.88 -0.97
N LYS A 132 -13.38 -12.15 -0.60
CA LYS A 132 -14.75 -12.35 -1.12
C LYS A 132 -14.81 -12.23 -2.64
N ASP A 133 -13.97 -11.36 -3.22
CA ASP A 133 -13.61 -11.46 -4.63
C ASP A 133 -12.45 -12.45 -4.76
N THR A 134 -12.78 -13.66 -5.22
CA THR A 134 -11.85 -14.79 -5.30
C THR A 134 -10.82 -14.63 -6.43
N SER A 135 -10.87 -13.53 -7.19
CA SER A 135 -9.78 -13.11 -8.08
C SER A 135 -8.51 -12.73 -7.29
N TYR A 136 -8.62 -12.52 -5.98
CA TYR A 136 -7.53 -12.14 -5.10
C TYR A 136 -7.43 -13.06 -3.88
N ALA A 137 -6.20 -13.30 -3.42
CA ALA A 137 -5.94 -13.99 -2.16
C ALA A 137 -4.70 -13.41 -1.46
N PHE A 138 -4.69 -13.46 -0.13
CA PHE A 138 -3.54 -13.13 0.68
C PHE A 138 -2.76 -14.40 1.01
N ASN A 139 -1.56 -14.52 0.45
CA ASN A 139 -0.69 -15.67 0.66
C ASN A 139 0.33 -15.36 1.76
N ILE A 140 0.34 -16.19 2.80
CA ILE A 140 1.23 -16.08 3.94
C ILE A 140 2.29 -17.17 3.79
N PHE A 141 3.55 -16.76 3.63
CA PHE A 141 4.70 -17.65 3.64
C PHE A 141 5.32 -17.62 5.04
N LEU A 142 5.30 -18.76 5.71
CA LEU A 142 5.81 -18.94 7.06
C LEU A 142 7.00 -19.90 7.04
N PRO A 143 8.23 -19.42 7.30
CA PRO A 143 9.39 -20.30 7.46
C PRO A 143 9.17 -21.33 8.58
N LYS A 144 9.60 -22.59 8.37
CA LYS A 144 9.50 -23.66 9.36
C LYS A 144 10.53 -23.53 10.48
N LYS A 145 11.66 -22.88 10.18
CA LYS A 145 12.72 -22.53 11.13
C LYS A 145 12.63 -21.04 11.46
N ARG A 146 12.88 -20.72 12.73
CA ARG A 146 12.93 -19.34 13.24
C ARG A 146 14.24 -18.67 12.88
#